data_AF-A0A375C979-F1
#
_entry.id   AF-A0A375C979-F1
#
_cell.length_a   1.000
_cell.length_b   1.000
_cell.length_c   1.000
_cell.angle_alpha   90.00
_cell.angle_beta   90.00
_cell.angle_gamma   90.00
#
_symmetry.space_group_name_H-M   'P 1'
#
loop_
_entity.id
_entity.type
_entity.pdbx_description
1 polymer ?
#
loop_
_entity_poly.entity_id
_entity_poly.type
_entity_poly.pdbx_seq_one_letter_code
_entity_poly.pdbx_strand_id
1 'polypeptide(L)'
;MDDRELLELAAKAAGYDLHIWGRTGAEDVAIIPSGRRWNPLTDDGDAMRLAVKLHIPISFPFKSDDLQTRGNTVVTWSENEPHEEEEGDNCFAAARRAIVRAAAEIGRAM
;
A
#
# COMPACT_ATOMS: atom_id res chain seq x y z
N MET A 1 -0.88 10.54 -8.63
CA MET A 1 -0.80 9.13 -9.02
C MET A 1 -2.21 8.59 -8.90
N ASP A 2 -2.74 7.96 -9.95
CA ASP A 2 -4.00 7.23 -9.82
C ASP A 2 -3.73 5.86 -9.16
N ASP A 3 -4.78 5.20 -8.67
CA ASP A 3 -4.64 3.92 -7.95
C ASP A 3 -4.06 2.82 -8.84
N ARG A 4 -4.24 2.95 -10.17
CA ARG A 4 -3.70 2.03 -11.15
C ARG A 4 -2.17 2.15 -11.28
N GLU A 5 -1.65 3.34 -11.53
CA GLU A 5 -0.21 3.62 -11.63
C GLU A 5 0.48 3.23 -10.32
N LEU A 6 -0.18 3.50 -9.19
CA LEU A 6 0.27 3.11 -7.86
C LEU A 6 0.43 1.58 -7.73
N LEU A 7 -0.57 0.81 -8.18
CA LEU A 7 -0.52 -0.66 -8.18
C LEU A 7 0.53 -1.21 -9.15
N GLU A 8 0.66 -0.63 -10.34
CA GLU A 8 1.66 -1.00 -11.36
C GLU A 8 3.09 -0.89 -10.81
N LEU A 9 3.42 0.23 -10.17
CA LEU A 9 4.72 0.44 -9.55
C LEU A 9 4.94 -0.48 -8.34
N ALA A 10 3.94 -0.67 -7.48
CA ALA A 10 4.05 -1.56 -6.34
C ALA A 10 4.28 -3.03 -6.74
N ALA A 11 3.64 -3.50 -7.81
CA ALA A 11 3.89 -4.84 -8.34
C ALA A 11 5.28 -4.97 -8.94
N LYS A 12 5.75 -3.94 -9.67
CA LYS A 12 7.13 -3.89 -10.18
C LYS A 12 8.15 -4.04 -9.05
N ALA A 13 7.96 -3.31 -7.95
CA ALA A 13 8.80 -3.46 -6.75
C ALA A 13 8.79 -4.89 -6.22
N ALA A 14 7.60 -5.51 -6.16
CA ALA A 14 7.43 -6.87 -5.69
C ALA A 14 7.86 -7.95 -6.70
N GLY A 15 8.33 -7.58 -7.90
CA GLY A 15 8.65 -8.52 -8.98
C GLY A 15 7.45 -9.34 -9.45
N TYR A 16 6.26 -8.73 -9.46
CA TYR A 16 5.04 -9.34 -9.99
C TYR A 16 4.76 -8.82 -11.40
N ASP A 17 4.47 -9.73 -12.32
CA ASP A 17 3.93 -9.39 -13.63
C ASP A 17 2.45 -9.03 -13.48
N LEU A 18 2.16 -7.75 -13.63
CA LEU A 18 0.83 -7.21 -13.38
C LEU A 18 -0.03 -7.35 -14.65
N HIS A 19 -0.91 -8.34 -14.67
CA HIS A 19 -1.94 -8.47 -15.70
C HIS A 19 -3.22 -7.80 -15.24
N ILE A 20 -3.36 -6.50 -15.52
CA ILE A 20 -4.61 -5.76 -15.25
C ILE A 20 -5.66 -6.21 -16.26
N TRP A 21 -6.66 -6.95 -15.80
CA TRP A 21 -7.85 -7.28 -16.59
C TRP A 21 -9.07 -6.66 -15.95
N GLY A 22 -9.63 -5.60 -16.55
CA GLY A 22 -10.85 -4.98 -16.07
C GLY A 22 -11.36 -3.86 -16.96
N ARG A 23 -12.30 -4.18 -17.86
CA ARG A 23 -13.09 -3.23 -18.65
C ARG A 23 -14.53 -3.19 -18.12
N THR A 24 -14.73 -3.29 -16.81
CA THR A 24 -16.07 -3.37 -16.19
C THR A 24 -16.04 -2.88 -14.74
N GLY A 25 -15.64 -1.63 -14.51
CA GLY A 25 -16.18 -0.76 -13.46
C GLY A 25 -16.14 -1.18 -11.97
N ALA A 26 -15.45 -2.26 -11.60
CA ALA A 26 -15.35 -2.68 -10.20
C ALA A 26 -13.96 -3.27 -9.92
N GLU A 27 -13.12 -2.42 -9.31
CA GLU A 27 -11.84 -2.73 -8.67
C GLU A 27 -10.64 -2.99 -9.61
N ASP A 28 -9.62 -2.14 -9.48
CA ASP A 28 -8.31 -2.31 -10.10
C ASP A 28 -7.59 -3.50 -9.45
N VAL A 29 -7.78 -4.70 -10.00
CA VAL A 29 -7.22 -5.95 -9.45
C VAL A 29 -6.11 -6.47 -10.36
N ALA A 30 -4.92 -6.70 -9.79
CA ALA A 30 -3.87 -7.45 -10.45
C ALA A 30 -4.12 -8.96 -10.32
N ILE A 31 -3.61 -9.76 -11.25
CA ILE A 31 -3.43 -11.21 -11.02
C ILE A 31 -1.94 -11.48 -10.91
N ILE A 32 -1.50 -12.01 -9.77
CA ILE A 32 -0.11 -12.44 -9.56
C ILE A 32 0.15 -13.80 -10.23
N PRO A 33 1.42 -14.22 -10.43
CA PRO A 33 1.74 -15.45 -11.17
C PRO A 33 1.06 -16.74 -10.69
N SER A 34 0.57 -16.78 -9.45
CA SER A 34 -0.22 -17.90 -8.92
C SER A 34 -1.67 -17.97 -9.45
N GLY A 35 -2.10 -17.02 -10.30
CA GLY A 35 -3.49 -16.89 -10.75
C GLY A 35 -4.42 -16.29 -9.70
N ARG A 36 -3.89 -15.92 -8.51
CA ARG A 36 -4.68 -15.27 -7.46
C ARG A 36 -4.84 -13.78 -7.76
N ARG A 37 -6.03 -13.26 -7.47
CA ARG A 37 -6.26 -11.81 -7.40
C ARG A 37 -5.34 -11.17 -6.36
N TRP A 38 -4.81 -10.01 -6.68
CA TRP A 38 -3.94 -9.21 -5.84
C TRP A 38 -4.38 -7.76 -5.90
N ASN A 39 -4.83 -7.24 -4.76
CA ASN A 39 -5.17 -5.84 -4.62
C ASN A 39 -4.82 -5.37 -3.21
N PRO A 40 -3.58 -4.89 -2.97
CA PRO A 40 -3.17 -4.41 -1.67
C PRO A 40 -3.87 -3.11 -1.24
N LEU A 41 -4.66 -2.44 -2.11
CA LEU A 41 -5.49 -1.30 -1.71
C LEU A 41 -6.78 -1.74 -1.00
N THR A 42 -7.25 -2.97 -1.23
CA THR A 42 -8.51 -3.49 -0.65
C THR A 42 -8.33 -4.76 0.18
N ASP A 43 -7.23 -5.50 0.04
CA ASP A 43 -6.92 -6.73 0.78
C ASP A 43 -5.75 -6.51 1.75
N ASP A 44 -6.03 -6.60 3.06
CA ASP A 44 -5.04 -6.41 4.13
C ASP A 44 -3.90 -7.43 4.06
N GLY A 45 -4.20 -8.65 3.64
CA GLY A 45 -3.20 -9.71 3.50
C GLY A 45 -2.24 -9.44 2.35
N ASP A 46 -2.72 -8.85 1.26
CA ASP A 46 -1.86 -8.44 0.14
C ASP A 46 -0.95 -7.28 0.52
N ALA A 47 -1.49 -6.28 1.21
CA ALA A 47 -0.71 -5.18 1.74
C ALA A 47 0.36 -5.67 2.74
N MET A 48 -0.01 -6.51 3.70
CA MET A 48 0.96 -7.01 4.69
C MET A 48 2.05 -7.88 4.05
N ARG A 49 1.69 -8.76 3.09
CA ARG A 49 2.69 -9.56 2.35
C ARG A 49 3.60 -8.68 1.51
N LEU A 50 3.07 -7.60 0.91
CA LEU A 50 3.86 -6.63 0.16
C LEU A 50 4.87 -5.93 1.06
N ALA A 51 4.45 -5.44 2.22
CA ALA A 51 5.33 -4.79 3.19
C ALA A 51 6.46 -5.72 3.65
N VAL A 52 6.13 -6.97 4.01
CA VAL A 52 7.14 -7.97 4.42
C VAL A 52 8.10 -8.29 3.28
N LYS A 53 7.61 -8.47 2.06
CA LYS A 53 8.46 -8.81 0.90
C LYS A 53 9.45 -7.69 0.57
N LEU A 54 9.00 -6.45 0.65
CA LEU A 54 9.79 -5.25 0.34
C LEU A 54 10.54 -4.68 1.54
N HIS A 55 10.45 -5.32 2.71
CA HIS A 55 11.04 -4.85 3.96
C HIS A 55 10.61 -3.41 4.31
N ILE A 56 9.37 -3.04 4.01
CA ILE A 56 8.80 -1.73 4.32
C ILE A 56 8.49 -1.66 5.82
N PRO A 57 9.14 -0.79 6.60
CA PRO A 57 8.79 -0.61 8.00
C PRO A 57 7.47 0.16 8.12
N ILE A 58 6.57 -0.33 8.95
CA ILE A 58 5.28 0.29 9.24
C ILE A 58 5.29 0.75 10.71
N SER A 59 4.99 2.03 10.94
CA SER A 59 4.85 2.59 12.28
C SER A 59 3.47 3.21 12.46
N PHE A 60 2.90 2.98 13.64
CA PHE A 60 1.66 3.61 14.11
C PHE A 60 2.05 4.61 15.21
N PRO A 61 2.31 5.88 14.88
CA PRO A 61 2.70 6.87 15.87
C PRO A 61 1.60 7.05 16.91
N PHE A 62 1.94 6.80 18.18
CA PHE A 62 1.09 7.18 19.30
C PHE A 62 1.30 8.68 19.58
N LYS A 63 0.30 9.53 19.30
CA LYS A 63 0.28 10.89 19.87
C LYS A 63 -0.13 10.76 21.34
N SER A 64 0.82 11.01 22.24
CA SER A 64 0.70 10.75 23.67
C SER A 64 -0.22 11.70 24.44
N ASP A 65 -0.65 12.82 23.85
CA ASP A 65 -1.34 13.88 24.59
C ASP A 65 -2.86 13.90 24.47
N ASP A 66 -3.45 13.03 23.64
CA ASP A 66 -4.90 12.96 23.54
C ASP A 66 -5.34 11.56 23.13
N LEU A 67 -5.88 10.82 24.10
CA LEU A 67 -6.47 9.49 23.90
C LEU A 67 -7.63 9.52 22.87
N GLN A 68 -8.14 10.70 22.51
CA GLN A 68 -9.18 10.88 21.49
C GLN A 68 -8.63 11.13 20.08
N THR A 69 -7.39 11.61 19.93
CA THR A 69 -6.70 11.67 18.63
C THR A 69 -5.73 10.51 18.49
N ARG A 70 -6.28 9.29 18.48
CA ARG A 70 -5.65 8.19 17.75
C ARG A 70 -5.71 8.53 16.26
N GLY A 71 -4.84 9.45 15.82
CA GLY A 71 -4.71 9.77 14.43
C GLY A 71 -4.44 8.48 13.68
N ASN A 72 -5.26 8.16 12.69
CA ASN A 72 -5.09 7.01 11.80
C ASN A 72 -3.94 7.24 10.81
N THR A 73 -2.91 7.94 11.27
CA THR A 73 -1.70 8.25 10.52
C THR A 73 -0.87 6.99 10.50
N VAL A 74 -0.66 6.42 9.32
CA VAL A 74 0.31 5.33 9.14
C VAL A 74 1.54 5.89 8.45
N VAL A 75 2.70 5.64 9.05
CA VAL A 75 3.98 6.10 8.52
C VAL A 75 4.74 4.92 7.95
N THR A 76 5.11 5.02 6.68
CA THR A 76 6.06 4.10 6.03
C THR A 76 7.32 4.86 5.64
N TRP A 77 8.47 4.22 5.78
CA TRP A 77 9.76 4.83 5.44
C TRP A 77 10.23 4.29 4.09
N SER A 78 10.43 5.19 3.13
CA SER A 78 11.27 4.97 1.96
C SER A 78 12.58 5.74 2.17
N GLU A 79 13.67 5.38 1.47
CA GLU A 79 15.07 5.68 1.83
C GLU A 79 15.42 7.11 2.30
N ASN A 80 14.59 8.15 2.14
CA ASN A 80 14.76 9.44 2.82
C ASN A 80 13.49 10.20 3.21
N GLU A 81 12.26 9.67 3.01
CA GLU A 81 11.02 10.41 3.31
C GLU A 81 9.94 9.52 3.95
N PRO A 82 9.33 9.96 5.07
CA PRO A 82 8.15 9.33 5.63
C PRO A 82 6.93 9.63 4.76
N HIS A 83 6.16 8.60 4.42
CA HIS A 83 4.85 8.75 3.80
C HIS A 83 3.79 8.65 4.90
N GLU A 84 2.99 9.70 5.06
CA GLU A 84 1.86 9.76 6.00
C GLU A 84 0.54 9.60 5.24
N GLU A 85 -0.28 8.63 5.61
CA GLU A 85 -1.65 8.51 5.12
C GLU A 85 -2.64 8.76 6.27
N GLU A 86 -3.60 9.65 6.05
CA GLU A 86 -4.74 9.89 6.93
C GLU A 86 -6.04 9.57 6.19
N GLU A 87 -6.65 8.44 6.48
CA GLU A 87 -7.92 8.01 5.87
C GLU A 87 -9.05 8.02 6.92
N GLY A 88 -9.31 9.20 7.51
CA GLY A 88 -10.38 9.40 8.50
C GLY A 88 -10.35 8.35 9.62
N ASP A 89 -11.50 7.72 9.91
CA ASP A 89 -11.64 6.69 10.95
C ASP A 89 -11.21 5.27 10.53
N ASN A 90 -10.72 5.07 9.29
CA ASN A 90 -10.31 3.75 8.80
C ASN A 90 -8.77 3.55 8.77
N CYS A 91 -8.21 3.16 9.91
CA CYS A 91 -6.77 2.89 10.06
C CYS A 91 -6.26 1.77 9.15
N PHE A 92 -7.11 0.79 8.78
CA PHE A 92 -6.73 -0.28 7.86
C PHE A 92 -6.54 0.24 6.44
N ALA A 93 -7.44 1.11 5.97
CA ALA A 93 -7.31 1.74 4.66
C ALA A 93 -6.07 2.64 4.57
N ALA A 94 -5.81 3.45 5.61
CA ALA A 94 -4.60 4.25 5.70
C ALA A 94 -3.34 3.38 5.68
N ALA A 95 -3.31 2.27 6.43
CA ALA A 95 -2.18 1.34 6.45
C ALA A 95 -1.91 0.73 5.08
N ARG A 96 -2.97 0.20 4.43
CA ARG A 96 -2.87 -0.35 3.09
C ARG A 96 -2.30 0.68 2.12
N ARG A 97 -2.85 1.89 2.09
CA ARG A 97 -2.41 2.93 1.15
C ARG A 97 -0.98 3.38 1.39
N ALA A 98 -0.54 3.50 2.65
CA ALA A 98 0.82 3.87 2.99
C ALA A 98 1.82 2.81 2.48
N ILE A 99 1.52 1.53 2.70
CA ILE A 99 2.33 0.42 2.18
C ILE A 99 2.41 0.46 0.66
N VAL A 100 1.29 0.64 -0.04
CA VAL A 100 1.27 0.64 -1.51
C VAL A 100 2.06 1.84 -2.04
N ARG A 101 1.98 3.03 -1.42
CA ARG A 101 2.80 4.19 -1.80
C ARG A 101 4.29 3.96 -1.60
N ALA A 102 4.70 3.44 -0.45
CA ALA A 102 6.10 3.11 -0.24
C ALA A 102 6.60 2.06 -1.25
N ALA A 103 5.80 1.04 -1.53
CA ALA A 103 6.13 0.05 -2.55
C ALA A 103 6.23 0.66 -3.96
N ALA A 104 5.33 1.58 -4.29
CA ALA A 104 5.34 2.27 -5.58
C ALA A 104 6.58 3.15 -5.76
N GLU A 105 7.02 3.87 -4.73
CA GLU A 105 8.26 4.65 -4.81
C GLU A 105 9.50 3.75 -4.98
N ILE A 106 9.55 2.59 -4.33
CA ILE A 106 10.59 1.58 -4.59
C ILE A 106 10.55 1.14 -6.06
N GLY A 107 9.37 0.80 -6.58
CA GLY A 107 9.21 0.35 -7.97
C GLY A 107 9.53 1.44 -9.00
N ARG A 108 9.29 2.71 -8.66
CA ARG A 108 9.67 3.87 -9.48
C ARG A 108 11.18 4.04 -9.56
N ALA A 109 11.90 3.77 -8.47
CA ALA A 109 13.36 3.87 -8.40
C ALA A 109 14.11 2.72 -9.08
N MET A 110 13.42 1.61 -9.42
CA MET A 110 13.98 0.44 -10.12
C MET A 110 14.07 0.59 -11.65
#